data_AF-A0A1S3D849-F1
#
_entry.id   AF-A0A1S3D849-F1
#
_cell.length_a   1.000
_cell.length_b   1.000
_cell.length_c   1.000
_cell.angle_alpha   90.00
_cell.angle_beta   90.00
_cell.angle_gamma   90.00
#
_symmetry.space_group_name_H-M   'P 1'
#
loop_
_entity.id
_entity.type
_entity.pdbx_description
1 polymer ?
#
loop_
_entity_poly.entity_id
_entity_poly.type
_entity_poly.pdbx_seq_one_letter_code
_entity_poly.pdbx_strand_id
1 'polypeptide(L)'
;MRSPMIKSLFKEMLAMANQTNEWIVESAGIGWWDVGKGMDPRAKERCEMYGLDTEHVVREITKDDFYKFDYIIATDETDLSFLRLEAPPDSSAQLVKLGTFTRKAKFQGPSDLPDPFFLKTKELINALDDIIHRGYWYLRGFLDTLGIEVPETTTLKIVTVRTSPKIKSSTWNAWRLEMSSLQALVSRTKFKDRITVKSTHRKLQ
;
A
#
# COMPACT_ATOMS: atom_id res chain seq x y z
N MET A 1 -0.58 -10.85 -6.57
CA MET A 1 -0.68 -10.41 -5.14
C MET A 1 0.16 -9.18 -4.86
N ARG A 2 1.48 -9.20 -5.11
CA ARG A 2 2.41 -8.09 -4.81
C ARG A 2 2.09 -6.79 -5.54
N SER A 3 2.09 -6.80 -6.88
CA SER A 3 1.93 -5.57 -7.68
C SER A 3 0.58 -4.84 -7.48
N PRO A 4 -0.58 -5.51 -7.32
CA PRO A 4 -1.84 -4.80 -7.00
C PRO A 4 -1.83 -4.12 -5.62
N MET A 5 -1.19 -4.73 -4.62
CA MET A 5 -1.05 -4.14 -3.28
C MET A 5 -0.16 -2.90 -3.33
N ILE A 6 0.97 -2.97 -4.05
CA ILE A 6 1.88 -1.84 -4.24
C ILE A 6 1.20 -0.71 -5.04
N LYS A 7 0.43 -1.01 -6.11
CA LYS A 7 -0.38 -0.02 -6.84
C LYS A 7 -1.30 0.74 -5.88
N SER A 8 -2.04 -0.01 -5.06
CA SER A 8 -3.04 0.56 -4.16
C SER A 8 -2.40 1.46 -3.11
N LEU A 9 -1.28 1.00 -2.53
CA LEU A 9 -0.48 1.79 -1.60
C LEU A 9 0.10 3.04 -2.27
N PHE A 10 0.59 2.93 -3.50
CA PHE A 10 1.20 4.04 -4.20
C PHE A 10 0.19 5.15 -4.53
N LYS A 11 -1.00 4.77 -5.02
CA LYS A 11 -2.12 5.71 -5.23
C LYS A 11 -2.48 6.47 -3.96
N GLU A 12 -2.56 5.76 -2.83
CA GLU A 12 -2.88 6.35 -1.53
C GLU A 12 -1.77 7.34 -1.09
N MET A 13 -0.49 7.00 -1.29
CA MET A 13 0.63 7.91 -1.00
C MET A 13 0.64 9.16 -1.89
N LEU A 14 0.31 9.02 -3.17
CA LEU A 14 0.16 10.16 -4.09
C LEU A 14 -1.02 11.05 -3.69
N ALA A 15 -2.13 10.47 -3.23
CA ALA A 15 -3.26 11.24 -2.70
C ALA A 15 -2.85 12.05 -1.47
N MET A 16 -2.09 11.47 -0.54
CA MET A 16 -1.55 12.20 0.63
C MET A 16 -0.61 13.35 0.23
N ALA A 17 0.10 13.20 -0.88
CA ALA A 17 1.00 14.23 -1.43
C ALA A 17 0.28 15.24 -2.35
N ASN A 18 -1.05 15.13 -2.52
CA ASN A 18 -1.83 15.91 -3.49
C ASN A 18 -1.34 15.79 -4.95
N GLN A 19 -0.83 14.61 -5.34
CA GLN A 19 -0.26 14.32 -6.65
C GLN A 19 -1.15 13.44 -7.53
N THR A 20 -2.39 13.14 -7.12
CA THR A 20 -3.25 12.17 -7.81
C THR A 20 -3.49 12.47 -9.30
N ASN A 21 -3.55 13.75 -9.68
CA ASN A 21 -3.84 14.14 -11.07
C ASN A 21 -2.58 14.17 -11.97
N GLU A 22 -1.40 14.12 -11.38
CA GLU A 22 -0.12 14.17 -12.10
C GLU A 22 0.40 12.78 -12.46
N TRP A 23 -0.28 11.72 -11.98
CA TRP A 23 0.19 10.33 -12.07
C TRP A 23 -0.89 9.39 -12.59
N ILE A 24 -0.49 8.54 -13.54
CA ILE A 24 -1.25 7.35 -13.93
C ILE A 24 -0.55 6.15 -13.31
N VAL A 25 -1.25 5.41 -12.45
CA VAL A 25 -0.69 4.25 -11.74
C VAL A 25 -1.45 2.99 -12.10
N GLU A 26 -0.73 2.07 -12.74
CA GLU A 26 -1.22 0.74 -13.10
C GLU A 26 -0.32 -0.37 -12.55
N SER A 27 -0.82 -1.60 -12.58
CA SER A 27 -0.05 -2.79 -12.24
C SER A 27 -0.35 -3.92 -13.21
N ALA A 28 0.69 -4.66 -13.57
CA ALA A 28 0.61 -5.84 -14.41
C ALA A 28 1.37 -7.00 -13.76
N GLY A 29 1.08 -8.22 -14.22
CA GLY A 29 1.83 -9.43 -13.90
C GLY A 29 2.72 -9.85 -15.07
N ILE A 30 3.75 -10.66 -14.75
CA ILE A 30 4.65 -11.27 -15.74
C ILE A 30 4.01 -12.46 -16.46
N GLY A 31 2.96 -13.06 -15.88
CA GLY A 31 2.27 -14.19 -16.50
C GLY A 31 0.77 -14.04 -16.55
N TRP A 32 0.17 -14.87 -17.40
CA TRP A 32 -1.21 -14.79 -17.84
C TRP A 32 -2.24 -15.49 -16.91
N TRP A 33 -1.78 -16.30 -15.96
CA TRP A 33 -2.60 -17.24 -15.16
C TRP A 33 -3.83 -16.64 -14.47
N ASP A 34 -3.78 -15.36 -14.12
CA ASP A 34 -4.88 -14.67 -13.44
C ASP A 34 -5.53 -13.55 -14.26
N VAL A 35 -5.16 -13.39 -15.54
CA VAL A 35 -5.68 -12.29 -16.39
C VAL A 35 -7.22 -12.28 -16.40
N GLY A 36 -7.78 -11.07 -16.27
CA GLY A 36 -9.23 -10.83 -16.21
C GLY A 36 -9.84 -11.04 -14.83
N LYS A 37 -9.12 -11.63 -13.87
CA LYS A 37 -9.60 -11.77 -12.49
C LYS A 37 -9.35 -10.49 -11.70
N GLY A 38 -10.07 -10.35 -10.58
CA GLY A 38 -9.81 -9.31 -9.59
C GLY A 38 -8.51 -9.55 -8.82
N MET A 39 -8.19 -8.64 -7.89
CA MET A 39 -7.13 -8.86 -6.91
C MET A 39 -7.36 -10.18 -6.15
N ASP A 40 -6.28 -10.93 -5.87
CA ASP A 40 -6.36 -12.14 -5.05
C ASP A 40 -7.11 -11.84 -3.74
N PRO A 41 -8.15 -12.63 -3.37
CA PRO A 41 -9.01 -12.33 -2.22
C PRO A 41 -8.26 -12.11 -0.90
N ARG A 42 -7.12 -12.79 -0.71
CA ARG A 42 -6.32 -12.71 0.53
C ARG A 42 -5.53 -11.40 0.57
N ALA A 43 -5.00 -10.96 -0.58
CA ALA A 43 -4.38 -9.66 -0.73
C ALA A 43 -5.41 -8.54 -0.60
N LYS A 44 -6.60 -8.72 -1.20
CA LYS A 44 -7.74 -7.80 -1.12
C LYS A 44 -8.17 -7.57 0.33
N GLU A 45 -8.44 -8.64 1.07
CA GLU A 45 -8.80 -8.57 2.49
C GLU A 45 -7.74 -7.78 3.28
N ARG A 46 -6.45 -8.02 2.99
CA ARG A 46 -5.39 -7.28 3.68
C ARG A 46 -5.34 -5.81 3.29
N CYS A 47 -5.50 -5.45 2.03
CA CYS A 47 -5.60 -4.06 1.59
C CYS A 47 -6.78 -3.32 2.26
N GLU A 48 -7.95 -3.96 2.34
CA GLU A 48 -9.14 -3.40 3.00
C GLU A 48 -8.88 -3.10 4.49
N MET A 49 -8.16 -3.98 5.20
CA MET A 49 -7.76 -3.74 6.59
C MET A 49 -6.85 -2.53 6.78
N TYR A 50 -6.10 -2.15 5.74
CA TYR A 50 -5.23 -0.98 5.72
C TYR A 50 -5.93 0.27 5.13
N GLY A 51 -7.20 0.16 4.73
CA GLY A 51 -7.96 1.23 4.11
C GLY A 51 -7.51 1.56 2.67
N LEU A 52 -6.86 0.61 2.00
CA LEU A 52 -6.37 0.78 0.63
C LEU A 52 -7.46 0.40 -0.39
N ASP A 53 -7.43 1.04 -1.56
CA ASP A 53 -8.22 0.65 -2.72
C ASP A 53 -7.94 -0.82 -3.11
N THR A 54 -8.95 -1.49 -3.63
CA THR A 54 -8.84 -2.88 -4.10
C THR A 54 -9.36 -3.10 -5.51
N GLU A 55 -9.77 -2.01 -6.20
CA GLU A 55 -10.14 -2.09 -7.60
C GLU A 55 -8.92 -2.42 -8.46
N HIS A 56 -8.94 -3.65 -8.98
CA HIS A 56 -7.90 -4.15 -9.83
C HIS A 56 -8.45 -5.24 -10.73
N VAL A 57 -8.03 -5.23 -11.99
CA VAL A 57 -8.18 -6.35 -12.91
C VAL A 57 -6.80 -6.77 -13.34
N VAL A 58 -6.49 -8.04 -13.15
CA VAL A 58 -5.20 -8.60 -13.51
C VAL A 58 -5.06 -8.53 -15.02
N ARG A 59 -3.90 -8.02 -15.45
CA ARG A 59 -3.45 -8.03 -16.84
C ARG A 59 -1.99 -8.44 -16.88
N GLU A 60 -1.57 -8.94 -18.02
CA GLU A 60 -0.17 -9.21 -18.31
C GLU A 60 0.54 -7.91 -18.72
N ILE A 61 1.85 -7.86 -18.48
CA ILE A 61 2.69 -6.81 -19.04
C ILE A 61 2.86 -7.03 -20.54
N THR A 62 2.88 -5.96 -21.30
CA THR A 62 2.99 -5.97 -22.75
C THR A 62 4.15 -5.09 -23.21
N LYS A 63 4.65 -5.30 -24.42
CA LYS A 63 5.73 -4.45 -24.99
C LYS A 63 5.33 -2.98 -25.03
N ASP A 64 4.06 -2.69 -25.28
CA ASP A 64 3.50 -1.34 -25.24
C ASP A 64 3.72 -0.64 -23.89
N ASP A 65 3.71 -1.37 -22.78
CA ASP A 65 3.90 -0.77 -21.45
C ASP A 65 5.28 -0.11 -21.32
N PHE A 66 6.30 -0.65 -21.99
CA PHE A 66 7.66 -0.09 -21.99
C PHE A 66 7.79 1.24 -22.75
N TYR A 67 6.79 1.60 -23.56
CA TYR A 67 6.70 2.89 -24.24
C TYR A 67 5.67 3.83 -23.60
N LYS A 68 4.66 3.27 -22.91
CA LYS A 68 3.57 4.04 -22.29
C LYS A 68 3.92 4.59 -20.90
N PHE A 69 4.78 3.91 -20.16
CA PHE A 69 5.09 4.27 -18.78
C PHE A 69 6.54 4.75 -18.63
N ASP A 70 6.74 5.84 -17.88
CA ASP A 70 8.07 6.36 -17.59
C ASP A 70 8.87 5.45 -16.65
N TYR A 71 8.19 4.76 -15.74
CA TYR A 71 8.77 3.85 -14.77
C TYR A 71 8.03 2.52 -14.75
N ILE A 72 8.78 1.42 -14.82
CA ILE A 72 8.27 0.07 -14.54
C ILE A 72 9.01 -0.47 -13.33
N ILE A 73 8.25 -0.72 -12.25
CA ILE A 73 8.80 -1.03 -10.93
C ILE A 73 8.63 -2.53 -10.64
N ALA A 74 9.76 -3.24 -10.54
CA ALA A 74 9.84 -4.64 -10.14
C ALA A 74 9.75 -4.81 -8.61
N THR A 75 9.12 -5.89 -8.15
CA THR A 75 8.97 -6.16 -6.71
C THR A 75 10.10 -7.01 -6.11
N ASP A 76 10.84 -7.74 -6.96
CA ASP A 76 12.03 -8.51 -6.61
C ASP A 76 13.04 -8.53 -7.79
N GLU A 77 14.17 -9.22 -7.62
CA GLU A 77 15.20 -9.32 -8.67
C GLU A 77 14.77 -10.21 -9.85
N THR A 78 13.90 -11.19 -9.62
CA THR A 78 13.43 -12.11 -10.67
C THR A 78 12.54 -11.35 -11.64
N ASP A 79 11.60 -10.57 -11.12
CA ASP A 79 10.75 -9.67 -11.88
C ASP A 79 11.60 -8.68 -12.69
N LEU A 80 12.60 -8.05 -12.07
CA LEU A 80 13.46 -7.07 -12.76
C LEU A 80 14.25 -7.74 -13.89
N SER A 81 14.78 -8.93 -13.65
CA SER A 81 15.54 -9.68 -14.66
C SER A 81 14.66 -10.05 -15.86
N PHE A 82 13.42 -10.48 -15.62
CA PHE A 82 12.45 -10.71 -16.68
C PHE A 82 12.16 -9.43 -17.47
N LEU A 83 11.87 -8.32 -16.79
CA LEU A 83 11.58 -7.04 -17.45
C LEU A 83 12.75 -6.57 -18.33
N ARG A 84 13.99 -6.76 -17.88
CA ARG A 84 15.19 -6.42 -18.68
C ARG A 84 15.34 -7.28 -19.93
N LEU A 85 14.89 -8.53 -19.88
CA LEU A 85 14.93 -9.43 -21.03
C LEU A 85 13.84 -9.10 -22.05
N GLU A 86 12.65 -8.71 -21.59
CA GLU A 86 11.51 -8.40 -22.44
C GLU A 86 11.50 -6.96 -22.99
N ALA A 87 12.24 -6.05 -22.34
CA ALA A 87 12.30 -4.65 -22.73
C ALA A 87 12.83 -4.48 -24.17
N PRO A 88 12.07 -3.80 -25.04
CA PRO A 88 12.58 -3.40 -26.34
C PRO A 88 13.83 -2.50 -26.20
N PRO A 89 14.86 -2.65 -27.07
CA PRO A 89 16.09 -1.87 -26.98
C PRO A 89 15.91 -0.34 -27.07
N ASP A 90 14.82 0.11 -27.69
CA ASP A 90 14.46 1.51 -27.88
C ASP A 90 13.36 1.99 -26.91
N SER A 91 13.02 1.19 -25.90
CA SER A 91 12.04 1.59 -24.89
C SER A 91 12.53 2.77 -24.04
N SER A 92 11.60 3.64 -23.65
CA SER A 92 11.87 4.82 -22.82
C SER A 92 11.66 4.57 -21.32
N ALA A 93 11.00 3.47 -20.96
CA ALA A 93 10.70 3.13 -19.57
C ALA A 93 11.97 2.87 -18.75
N GLN A 94 12.06 3.50 -17.57
CA GLN A 94 13.08 3.20 -16.58
C GLN A 94 12.66 1.97 -15.76
N LEU A 95 13.46 0.90 -15.86
CA LEU A 95 13.25 -0.32 -15.09
C LEU A 95 13.97 -0.23 -13.74
N VAL A 96 13.21 -0.24 -12.66
CA VAL A 96 13.75 -0.09 -11.30
C VAL A 96 13.22 -1.18 -10.38
N LYS A 97 14.00 -1.55 -9.36
CA LYS A 97 13.52 -2.46 -8.30
C LYS A 97 13.06 -1.63 -7.10
N LEU A 98 11.85 -1.89 -6.62
CA LEU A 98 11.25 -1.10 -5.55
C LEU A 98 12.14 -1.05 -4.30
N GLY A 99 12.66 -2.20 -3.85
CA GLY A 99 13.47 -2.25 -2.63
C GLY A 99 14.87 -1.64 -2.72
N THR A 100 15.28 -1.03 -3.85
CA THR A 100 16.51 -0.23 -3.89
C THR A 100 16.32 1.18 -3.34
N PHE A 101 15.07 1.64 -3.18
CA PHE A 101 14.75 2.97 -2.68
C PHE A 101 14.63 3.00 -1.15
N THR A 102 15.76 3.14 -0.45
CA THR A 102 15.81 3.07 1.03
C THR A 102 16.39 4.33 1.68
N ARG A 103 16.56 5.42 0.93
CA ARG A 103 17.30 6.60 1.38
C ARG A 103 16.60 7.23 2.60
N LYS A 104 17.40 7.48 3.66
CA LYS A 104 17.03 7.85 5.06
C LYS A 104 16.78 6.71 6.04
N ALA A 105 17.68 5.71 6.08
CA ALA A 105 18.14 4.93 7.25
C ALA A 105 17.11 4.29 8.25
N LYS A 106 15.80 4.49 8.10
CA LYS A 106 14.78 4.02 9.05
C LYS A 106 14.33 2.59 8.75
N PHE A 107 14.62 2.06 7.56
CA PHE A 107 14.29 0.70 7.19
C PHE A 107 15.51 -0.05 6.64
N GLN A 108 15.90 -1.12 7.32
CA GLN A 108 16.93 -2.08 6.91
C GLN A 108 16.25 -3.45 6.79
N GLY A 109 15.90 -3.84 5.57
CA GLY A 109 15.29 -5.13 5.28
C GLY A 109 15.65 -5.60 3.87
N PRO A 110 15.36 -6.88 3.53
CA PRO A 110 15.69 -7.45 2.23
C PRO A 110 15.12 -6.60 1.10
N SER A 111 15.85 -6.36 0.01
CA SER A 111 15.33 -5.55 -1.11
C SER A 111 14.14 -6.18 -1.83
N ASP A 112 14.01 -7.50 -1.72
CA ASP A 112 13.02 -8.26 -2.48
C ASP A 112 11.79 -8.46 -1.62
N LEU A 113 10.62 -8.04 -2.12
CA LEU A 113 9.35 -8.27 -1.45
C LEU A 113 9.06 -9.78 -1.40
N PRO A 114 8.45 -10.28 -0.32
CA PRO A 114 8.22 -11.71 -0.19
C PRO A 114 7.16 -12.14 -1.21
N ASP A 115 7.31 -13.32 -1.82
CA ASP A 115 6.25 -13.90 -2.64
C ASP A 115 5.32 -14.77 -1.77
N PRO A 116 4.06 -14.34 -1.54
CA PRO A 116 3.13 -15.06 -0.68
C PRO A 116 2.44 -16.23 -1.38
N PHE A 117 2.67 -16.47 -2.68
CA PHE A 117 1.83 -17.36 -3.48
C PHE A 117 1.67 -18.77 -2.90
N PHE A 118 2.78 -19.35 -2.42
CA PHE A 118 2.80 -20.70 -1.83
C PHE A 118 2.58 -20.72 -0.30
N LEU A 119 2.50 -19.55 0.34
CA LEU A 119 2.34 -19.45 1.80
C LEU A 119 0.88 -19.68 2.23
N LYS A 120 0.72 -20.13 3.49
CA LYS A 120 -0.60 -20.45 4.07
C LYS A 120 -0.72 -19.90 5.47
N THR A 121 -1.96 -19.69 5.93
CA THR A 121 -2.31 -19.34 7.32
C THR A 121 -1.56 -18.09 7.82
N LYS A 122 -0.79 -18.19 8.90
CA LYS A 122 -0.08 -17.08 9.54
C LYS A 122 1.08 -16.54 8.71
N GLU A 123 1.82 -17.43 8.03
CA GLU A 123 2.95 -17.04 7.19
C GLU A 123 2.50 -16.17 6.03
N LEU A 124 1.35 -16.52 5.43
CA LEU A 124 0.72 -15.71 4.40
C LEU A 124 0.39 -14.31 4.93
N ILE A 125 -0.32 -14.22 6.06
CA ILE A 125 -0.72 -12.91 6.63
C ILE A 125 0.51 -12.06 6.91
N ASN A 126 1.56 -12.65 7.51
CA ASN A 126 2.82 -11.97 7.77
C ASN A 126 3.47 -11.46 6.49
N ALA A 127 3.48 -12.24 5.41
CA ALA A 127 4.05 -11.83 4.14
C ALA A 127 3.24 -10.70 3.47
N LEU A 128 1.91 -10.75 3.54
CA LEU A 128 1.05 -9.68 3.01
C LEU A 128 1.23 -8.37 3.80
N ASP A 129 1.38 -8.47 5.13
CA ASP A 129 1.75 -7.32 5.97
C ASP A 129 3.09 -6.75 5.58
N ASP A 130 4.09 -7.62 5.45
CA ASP A 130 5.44 -7.24 5.10
C ASP A 130 5.50 -6.54 3.73
N ILE A 131 4.68 -6.96 2.76
CA ILE A 131 4.52 -6.25 1.47
C ILE A 131 4.06 -4.81 1.68
N ILE A 132 3.03 -4.57 2.50
CA ILE A 132 2.52 -3.21 2.73
C ILE A 132 3.55 -2.38 3.51
N HIS A 133 4.11 -2.95 4.58
CA HIS A 133 5.06 -2.25 5.45
C HIS A 133 6.35 -1.88 4.73
N ARG A 134 6.97 -2.84 4.01
CA ARG A 134 8.19 -2.57 3.23
C ARG A 134 7.88 -1.74 1.99
N GLY A 135 6.78 -2.05 1.31
CA GLY A 135 6.30 -1.29 0.16
C GLY A 135 6.14 0.20 0.49
N TYR A 136 5.62 0.55 1.66
CA TYR A 136 5.48 1.94 2.10
C TYR A 136 6.84 2.64 2.17
N TRP A 137 7.83 2.02 2.84
CA TRP A 137 9.15 2.61 2.98
C TRP A 137 9.88 2.74 1.65
N TYR A 138 9.72 1.75 0.78
CA TYR A 138 10.34 1.78 -0.55
C TYR A 138 9.71 2.82 -1.47
N LEU A 139 8.38 2.89 -1.52
CA LEU A 139 7.67 3.90 -2.30
C LEU A 139 7.97 5.30 -1.79
N ARG A 140 8.12 5.47 -0.47
CA ARG A 140 8.52 6.74 0.12
C ARG A 140 9.94 7.12 -0.32
N GLY A 141 10.87 6.17 -0.27
CA GLY A 141 12.23 6.37 -0.79
C GLY A 141 12.23 6.75 -2.27
N PHE A 142 11.35 6.14 -3.07
CA PHE A 142 11.19 6.45 -4.50
C PHE A 142 10.66 7.86 -4.71
N LEU A 143 9.57 8.24 -4.04
CA LEU A 143 9.00 9.58 -4.09
C LEU A 143 9.98 10.66 -3.62
N ASP A 144 10.76 10.37 -2.57
CA ASP A 144 11.85 11.25 -2.11
C ASP A 144 12.88 11.51 -3.23
N THR A 145 13.19 10.53 -4.09
CA THR A 145 14.10 10.74 -5.24
C THR A 145 13.52 11.68 -6.30
N LEU A 146 12.19 11.80 -6.35
CA LEU A 146 11.45 12.67 -7.26
C LEU A 146 11.12 14.03 -6.62
N GLY A 147 11.53 14.25 -5.37
CA GLY A 147 11.20 15.48 -4.63
C GLY A 147 9.74 15.58 -4.19
N ILE A 148 9.00 14.46 -4.18
CA ILE A 148 7.60 14.40 -3.74
C ILE A 148 7.57 14.04 -2.26
N GLU A 149 7.17 15.01 -1.42
CA GLU A 149 7.07 14.79 0.02
C GLU A 149 5.72 14.19 0.40
N VAL A 150 5.75 13.00 1.01
CA VAL A 150 4.58 12.40 1.67
C VAL A 150 4.58 12.81 3.15
N PRO A 151 3.52 13.45 3.67
CA PRO A 151 3.45 13.88 5.06
C PRO A 151 3.64 12.73 6.06
N GLU A 152 4.45 12.94 7.11
CA GLU A 152 4.69 11.94 8.17
C GLU A 152 3.45 11.63 9.02
N THR A 153 2.42 12.46 8.93
CA THR A 153 1.22 12.41 9.79
C THR A 153 0.27 11.28 9.46
N THR A 154 0.51 10.53 8.39
CA THR A 154 -0.29 9.35 8.04
C THR A 154 0.54 8.10 8.21
N THR A 155 0.90 7.81 9.46
CA THR A 155 0.91 6.41 9.85
C THR A 155 -0.49 5.91 9.47
N LEU A 156 -0.57 4.97 8.53
CA LEU A 156 -1.77 4.17 8.27
C LEU A 156 -2.58 4.10 9.56
N LYS A 157 -3.84 4.54 9.55
CA LYS A 157 -4.72 4.55 10.72
C LYS A 157 -5.01 3.10 11.17
N ILE A 158 -3.99 2.36 11.56
CA ILE A 158 -4.08 1.07 12.22
C ILE A 158 -4.40 1.41 13.66
N VAL A 159 -5.69 1.61 13.93
CA VAL A 159 -6.19 1.58 15.31
C VAL A 159 -6.03 0.14 15.78
N THR A 160 -4.94 -0.17 16.46
CA THR A 160 -4.76 -1.45 17.14
C THR A 160 -5.60 -1.43 18.40
N VAL A 161 -6.81 -1.98 18.32
CA VAL A 161 -7.71 -2.13 19.48
C VAL A 161 -7.39 -3.43 20.20
N ARG A 162 -6.96 -3.38 21.46
CA ARG A 162 -6.91 -4.53 22.36
C ARG A 162 -8.18 -4.55 23.20
N THR A 163 -9.07 -5.50 22.98
CA THR A 163 -10.19 -5.71 23.91
C THR A 163 -9.68 -6.33 25.21
N SER A 164 -10.12 -5.80 26.35
CA SER A 164 -9.90 -6.43 27.67
C SER A 164 -10.52 -7.84 27.69
N PRO A 165 -9.92 -8.85 28.36
CA PRO A 165 -10.45 -10.21 28.44
C PRO A 165 -11.89 -10.30 28.97
N LYS A 166 -12.38 -9.25 29.65
CA LYS A 166 -13.74 -9.14 30.19
C LYS A 166 -14.82 -8.96 29.11
N ILE A 167 -14.46 -8.61 27.88
CA ILE A 167 -15.39 -8.41 26.76
C ILE A 167 -15.27 -9.61 25.81
N LYS A 168 -15.62 -10.81 26.28
CA LYS A 168 -15.59 -12.02 25.44
C LYS A 168 -16.94 -12.72 25.27
N SER A 169 -18.01 -12.26 25.90
CA SER A 169 -19.32 -12.87 25.68
C SER A 169 -20.44 -11.83 25.69
N SER A 170 -21.32 -11.96 24.69
CA SER A 170 -22.63 -11.31 24.48
C SER A 170 -22.75 -10.00 23.66
N THR A 171 -21.72 -9.20 23.40
CA THR A 171 -21.90 -7.90 22.70
C THR A 171 -21.40 -7.83 21.24
N TRP A 172 -20.78 -8.89 20.71
CA TRP A 172 -20.23 -8.88 19.35
C TRP A 172 -21.30 -8.74 18.26
N ASN A 173 -22.51 -9.28 18.47
CA ASN A 173 -23.61 -9.15 17.52
C ASN A 173 -24.31 -7.79 17.58
N ALA A 174 -24.31 -7.11 18.73
CA ALA A 174 -24.91 -5.79 18.89
C ALA A 174 -24.09 -4.69 18.20
N TRP A 175 -22.75 -4.78 18.29
CA TRP A 175 -21.84 -3.81 17.66
C TRP A 175 -21.88 -3.82 16.12
N ARG A 176 -22.17 -4.97 15.50
CA ARG A 176 -22.22 -5.11 14.04
C ARG A 176 -23.42 -4.39 13.43
N LEU A 177 -24.55 -4.33 14.15
CA LEU A 177 -25.76 -3.60 13.77
C LEU A 177 -25.61 -2.09 13.96
N GLU A 178 -24.83 -1.65 14.95
CA GLU A 178 -24.65 -0.22 15.26
C GLU A 178 -23.65 0.46 14.29
N MET A 179 -22.60 -0.25 13.85
CA MET A 179 -21.61 0.23 12.88
C MET A 179 -22.18 0.50 11.47
N SER A 180 -23.19 -0.25 11.03
CA SER A 180 -23.93 0.02 9.78
C SER A 180 -24.60 1.40 9.80
N SER A 181 -24.95 1.88 11.00
CA SER A 181 -25.60 3.19 11.22
C SER A 181 -24.59 4.34 11.23
N LEU A 182 -23.33 4.09 11.63
CA LEU A 182 -22.29 5.11 11.72
C LEU A 182 -21.62 5.44 10.38
N GLN A 183 -21.57 4.50 9.43
CA GLN A 183 -21.14 4.78 8.06
C GLN A 183 -22.08 5.78 7.36
N ALA A 184 -23.36 5.81 7.73
CA ALA A 184 -24.31 6.79 7.22
C ALA A 184 -24.05 8.21 7.78
N LEU A 185 -23.52 8.35 9.00
CA LEU A 185 -23.34 9.63 9.67
C LEU A 185 -22.09 10.40 9.17
N VAL A 186 -21.01 9.68 8.81
CA VAL A 186 -19.75 10.29 8.34
C VAL A 186 -19.88 10.90 6.93
N SER A 187 -20.92 10.53 6.17
CA SER A 187 -21.21 11.13 4.85
C SER A 187 -21.76 12.57 4.91
N ARG A 188 -22.04 13.14 6.10
CA ARG A 188 -22.80 14.40 6.23
C ARG A 188 -22.15 15.57 6.97
N THR A 189 -20.92 15.50 7.43
CA THR A 189 -20.36 16.59 8.26
C THR A 189 -19.01 17.12 7.74
N LYS A 190 -19.06 18.26 7.03
CA LYS A 190 -17.92 19.18 6.88
C LYS A 190 -17.62 19.76 8.26
N PHE A 191 -16.44 19.49 8.84
CA PHE A 191 -16.02 20.15 10.07
C PHE A 191 -14.67 20.86 9.87
N LYS A 192 -14.76 22.19 9.83
CA LYS A 192 -13.65 23.14 10.00
C LYS A 192 -13.44 23.40 11.51
N ASP A 193 -12.19 23.75 11.80
CA ASP A 193 -11.71 24.56 12.93
C ASP A 193 -11.18 23.90 14.23
N ARG A 194 -9.90 24.23 14.45
CA ARG A 194 -9.23 24.75 15.65
C ARG A 194 -9.30 23.96 16.97
N ILE A 195 -8.15 23.42 17.36
CA ILE A 195 -7.78 23.28 18.78
C ILE A 195 -6.38 23.86 19.01
N THR A 196 -6.33 24.92 19.82
CA THR A 196 -5.10 25.50 20.40
C THR A 196 -4.79 24.78 21.70
N VAL A 197 -3.63 24.15 21.82
CA VAL A 197 -3.18 23.51 23.08
C VAL A 197 -2.36 24.53 23.88
N LYS A 198 -2.86 24.93 25.07
CA LYS A 198 -2.06 25.61 26.09
C LYS A 198 -1.29 24.56 26.89
N SER A 199 0.04 24.68 26.92
CA SER A 199 0.90 23.91 27.81
C SER A 199 0.79 24.47 29.24
N THR A 200 0.64 23.59 30.23
CA THR A 200 0.83 23.96 31.63
C THR A 200 1.91 23.07 32.20
N HIS A 201 3.10 23.65 32.40
CA HIS A 201 4.15 23.04 33.21
C HIS A 201 3.75 23.15 34.69
N ARG A 202 3.75 22.03 35.41
CA ARG A 202 3.91 22.02 36.87
C ARG A 202 5.15 21.20 37.20
N LYS A 203 6.19 21.90 37.61
CA LYS A 203 7.26 21.37 38.50
C LYS A 203 6.69 21.19 39.91
N LEU A 204 7.52 20.54 40.73
CA LEU A 204 7.54 20.41 42.21
C LEU A 204 7.31 18.95 42.60
N GLN A 205 8.12 18.34 43.47
CA GLN A 205 9.32 18.73 44.20
C GLN A 205 9.93 17.43 44.72
#